data_AF-A0A355U0E3-F1
#
_entry.id   AF-A0A355U0E3-F1
#
_cell.length_a   1.000
_cell.length_b   1.000
_cell.length_c   1.000
_cell.angle_alpha   90.00
_cell.angle_beta   90.00
_cell.angle_gamma   90.00
#
_symmetry.space_group_name_H-M   'P 1'
#
loop_
_entity.id
_entity.type
_entity.pdbx_description
1 polymer ?
#
loop_
_entity_poly.entity_id
_entity_poly.type
_entity_poly.pdbx_seq_one_letter_code
_entity_poly.pdbx_strand_id
1 'polypeptide(L)'
;MAKKSSPKQKLNHAQKAYLSRIKNLVSSSSSFQSLLLQVREQGKNYVRQTERLESKKFDGKFVDELEKGFNAIDQIIINPRTFIKESPELVEAGLAKKINAQSITHLASHTQFVHSVDEKGNVTPEKILTIHAEVDVQIYENRFIMTLIKKCSLFIEKRFLYIKDHGETLDSDLLLIKSISDIDGAKYEIDSRIKVSTPSKDGGNKEKNEDVLQRLASLRERCAYYMRSPFMADMQGAKDVANPIHMTNLIVKNPHYHAAYELWRFLDAYTELGVTYNVQEREQDFSQPYFEEILALVMADILTLHSNRVKNKTINPKKSKERVINPKVLFTLEDETYYDGKF
;
A
#
# COMPACT_ATOMS: atom_id res chain seq x y z
N MET A 1 -32.99 30.31 -23.56
CA MET A 1 -32.12 29.42 -22.74
C MET A 1 -30.79 29.22 -23.44
N ALA A 2 -29.71 29.86 -22.98
CA ALA A 2 -28.39 29.68 -23.58
C ALA A 2 -27.87 28.26 -23.27
N LYS A 3 -27.60 27.45 -24.31
CA LYS A 3 -26.90 26.17 -24.17
C LYS A 3 -25.58 26.43 -23.45
N LYS A 4 -25.46 26.02 -22.18
CA LYS A 4 -24.19 26.06 -21.45
C LYS A 4 -23.18 25.22 -22.23
N SER A 5 -22.18 25.87 -22.82
CA SER A 5 -21.09 25.20 -23.53
C SER A 5 -20.33 24.27 -22.58
N SER A 6 -19.90 23.11 -23.09
CA SER A 6 -19.14 22.16 -22.28
C SER A 6 -17.77 22.73 -21.89
N PRO A 7 -17.15 22.30 -20.76
CA PRO A 7 -15.81 22.77 -20.36
C PRO A 7 -14.77 22.62 -21.48
N LYS A 8 -14.81 21.53 -22.25
CA LYS A 8 -13.95 21.30 -23.41
C LYS A 8 -14.15 22.36 -24.51
N GLN A 9 -15.39 22.72 -24.80
CA GLN A 9 -15.69 23.78 -25.78
C GLN A 9 -15.21 25.15 -25.31
N LYS A 10 -15.33 25.43 -24.00
CA LYS A 10 -14.81 26.68 -23.40
C LYS A 10 -13.29 26.76 -23.51
N LEU A 11 -12.58 25.67 -23.21
CA LEU A 11 -11.12 25.61 -23.31
C LEU A 11 -10.65 25.85 -24.74
N ASN A 12 -11.25 25.16 -25.72
CA ASN A 12 -10.91 25.35 -27.13
C ASN A 12 -11.19 26.79 -27.61
N HIS A 13 -12.28 27.40 -27.16
CA HIS A 13 -12.60 28.79 -27.51
C HIS A 13 -11.59 29.76 -26.88
N ALA A 14 -11.26 29.58 -25.59
CA ALA A 14 -10.26 30.38 -24.89
C ALA A 14 -8.88 30.26 -25.53
N GLN A 15 -8.45 29.05 -25.90
CA GLN A 15 -7.21 28.81 -26.62
C GLN A 15 -7.18 29.60 -27.94
N LYS A 16 -8.21 29.47 -28.79
CA LYS A 16 -8.28 30.20 -30.06
C LYS A 16 -8.24 31.72 -29.88
N ALA A 17 -8.96 32.25 -28.89
CA ALA A 17 -8.96 33.66 -28.57
C ALA A 17 -7.62 34.17 -28.01
N TYR A 18 -6.93 33.34 -27.25
CA TYR A 18 -5.59 33.65 -26.72
C TYR A 18 -4.55 33.69 -27.86
N LEU A 19 -4.52 32.65 -28.70
CA LEU A 19 -3.60 32.57 -29.84
C LEU A 19 -3.80 33.72 -30.83
N SER A 20 -5.05 34.09 -31.11
CA SER A 20 -5.32 35.24 -31.99
C SER A 20 -4.82 36.56 -31.40
N ARG A 21 -4.96 36.76 -30.09
CA ARG A 21 -4.44 37.94 -29.39
C ARG A 21 -2.92 37.99 -29.41
N ILE A 22 -2.23 36.88 -29.15
CA ILE A 22 -0.77 36.84 -29.24
C ILE A 22 -0.32 37.17 -30.65
N LYS A 23 -0.92 36.53 -31.66
CA LYS A 23 -0.55 36.77 -33.06
C LYS A 23 -0.72 38.24 -33.45
N ASN A 24 -1.82 38.85 -33.03
CA ASN A 24 -2.07 40.28 -33.25
C ASN A 24 -1.07 41.16 -32.50
N LEU A 25 -0.70 40.81 -31.26
CA LEU A 25 0.29 41.56 -30.48
C LEU A 25 1.68 41.51 -31.14
N VAL A 26 2.10 40.33 -31.59
CA VAL A 26 3.36 40.12 -32.30
C VAL A 26 3.41 40.92 -33.61
N SER A 27 2.30 40.99 -34.36
CA SER A 27 2.28 41.69 -35.65
C SER A 27 2.08 43.21 -35.53
N SER A 28 1.40 43.69 -34.48
CA SER A 28 1.05 45.11 -34.35
C SER A 28 2.03 45.93 -33.51
N SER A 29 2.81 45.29 -32.63
CA SER A 29 3.75 45.97 -31.74
C SER A 29 5.21 45.65 -32.09
N SER A 30 5.89 46.61 -32.71
CA SER A 30 7.32 46.49 -33.05
C SER A 30 8.19 46.29 -31.80
N SER A 31 7.86 46.95 -30.68
CA SER A 31 8.58 46.81 -29.41
C SER A 31 8.39 45.43 -28.77
N PHE A 32 7.19 44.84 -28.86
CA PHE A 32 6.97 43.47 -28.39
C PHE A 32 7.75 42.48 -29.25
N GLN A 33 7.71 42.66 -30.58
CA GLN A 33 8.42 41.82 -31.53
C GLN A 33 9.95 41.88 -31.31
N SER A 34 10.52 43.06 -31.08
CA SER A 34 11.96 43.21 -30.84
C SER A 34 12.39 42.53 -29.54
N LEU A 35 11.63 42.68 -28.45
CA LEU A 35 11.92 41.99 -27.19
C LEU A 35 11.76 40.48 -27.29
N LEU A 36 10.75 40.00 -28.02
CA LEU A 36 10.55 38.57 -28.26
C LEU A 36 11.71 37.97 -29.07
N LEU A 37 12.21 38.70 -30.08
CA LEU A 37 13.42 38.32 -30.82
C LEU A 37 14.65 38.30 -29.91
N GLN A 38 14.80 39.30 -29.03
CA GLN A 38 15.89 39.34 -28.05
C GLN A 38 15.86 38.12 -27.12
N VAL A 39 14.70 37.79 -26.55
CA VAL A 39 14.55 36.59 -25.70
C VAL A 39 14.81 35.32 -26.50
N ARG A 40 14.38 35.25 -27.76
CA ARG A 40 14.61 34.09 -28.63
C ARG A 40 16.09 33.86 -28.94
N GLU A 41 16.81 34.91 -29.34
CA GLU A 41 18.17 34.80 -29.87
C GLU A 41 19.24 34.89 -28.79
N GLN A 42 19.04 35.74 -27.77
CA GLN A 42 20.01 36.01 -26.71
C GLN A 42 19.67 35.31 -25.41
N GLY A 43 18.40 34.92 -25.22
CA GLY A 43 17.96 34.18 -24.05
C GLY A 43 18.42 32.72 -24.08
N LYS A 44 18.78 32.18 -22.91
CA LYS A 44 19.01 30.75 -22.73
C LYS A 44 17.67 30.09 -22.46
N ASN A 45 17.03 29.62 -23.53
CA ASN A 45 15.72 28.97 -23.48
C ASN A 45 15.88 27.45 -23.56
N TYR A 46 15.30 26.75 -22.59
CA TYR A 46 15.16 25.31 -22.56
C TYR A 46 13.68 24.98 -22.44
N VAL A 47 13.14 24.33 -23.45
CA VAL A 47 11.74 23.90 -23.49
C VAL A 47 11.72 22.42 -23.77
N ARG A 48 10.99 21.66 -22.95
CA ARG A 48 10.82 20.22 -23.10
C ARG A 48 9.37 19.86 -22.88
N GLN A 49 8.80 19.10 -23.81
CA GLN A 49 7.49 18.51 -23.64
C GLN A 49 7.62 16.99 -23.71
N THR A 50 7.07 16.31 -22.71
CA THR A 50 7.09 14.86 -22.61
C THR A 50 5.68 14.36 -22.43
N GLU A 51 5.24 13.49 -23.35
CA GLU A 51 4.05 12.67 -23.19
C GLU A 51 4.47 11.35 -22.52
N ARG A 52 3.77 10.98 -21.46
CA ARG A 52 3.97 9.74 -20.73
C ARG A 52 2.66 8.97 -20.70
N LEU A 53 2.66 7.82 -21.36
CA LEU A 53 1.57 6.86 -21.31
C LEU A 53 1.91 5.79 -20.29
N GLU A 54 0.97 5.49 -19.41
CA GLU A 54 1.14 4.46 -18.39
C GLU A 54 0.14 3.33 -18.59
N SER A 55 0.56 2.09 -18.35
CA SER A 55 -0.34 0.98 -18.09
C SER A 55 0.07 0.26 -16.82
N LYS A 56 -0.92 -0.05 -15.99
CA LYS A 56 -0.74 -0.83 -14.77
C LYS A 56 -1.43 -2.17 -14.93
N LYS A 57 -0.78 -3.23 -14.49
CA LYS A 57 -1.37 -4.56 -14.42
C LYS A 57 -1.11 -5.17 -13.06
N PHE A 58 -2.18 -5.52 -12.35
CA PHE A 58 -2.08 -6.28 -11.11
C PHE A 58 -1.93 -7.78 -11.41
N ASP A 59 -1.09 -8.46 -10.63
CA ASP A 59 -0.93 -9.91 -10.72
C ASP A 59 -2.15 -10.61 -10.10
N GLY A 60 -2.91 -11.34 -10.90
CA GLY A 60 -4.05 -12.13 -10.42
C GLY A 60 -3.64 -13.38 -9.63
N LYS A 61 -2.39 -13.85 -9.76
CA LYS A 61 -1.96 -15.13 -9.18
C LYS A 61 -2.10 -15.18 -7.67
N PHE A 62 -1.80 -14.08 -6.97
CA PHE A 62 -1.94 -14.06 -5.51
C PHE A 62 -3.40 -14.17 -5.07
N VAL A 63 -4.33 -13.64 -5.86
CA VAL A 63 -5.77 -13.78 -5.61
C VAL A 63 -6.17 -15.24 -5.82
N ASP A 64 -5.71 -15.87 -6.89
CA ASP A 64 -6.00 -17.28 -7.18
C ASP A 64 -5.50 -18.22 -6.07
N GLU A 65 -4.28 -18.01 -5.56
CA GLU A 65 -3.72 -18.80 -4.46
C GLU A 65 -4.45 -18.55 -3.13
N LEU A 66 -4.83 -17.31 -2.84
CA LEU A 66 -5.66 -16.99 -1.67
C LEU A 66 -7.02 -17.69 -1.73
N GLU A 67 -7.71 -17.66 -2.86
CA GLU A 67 -9.01 -18.32 -3.03
C GLU A 67 -8.92 -19.84 -2.83
N LYS A 68 -7.89 -20.48 -3.39
CA LYS A 68 -7.62 -21.91 -3.19
C LYS A 68 -7.40 -22.23 -1.71
N GLY A 69 -6.51 -21.49 -1.03
CA GLY A 69 -6.20 -21.73 0.37
C GLY A 69 -7.37 -21.41 1.30
N PHE A 70 -8.22 -20.43 0.96
CA PHE A 70 -9.38 -20.08 1.76
C PHE A 70 -10.43 -21.19 1.77
N ASN A 71 -10.59 -21.91 0.65
CA ASN A 71 -11.48 -23.08 0.61
C ASN A 71 -11.03 -24.17 1.59
N ALA A 72 -9.72 -24.33 1.78
CA ALA A 72 -9.19 -25.24 2.79
C ALA A 72 -9.39 -24.72 4.22
N ILE A 73 -9.19 -23.41 4.45
CA ILE A 73 -9.44 -22.79 5.75
C ILE A 73 -10.89 -22.96 6.17
N ASP A 74 -11.86 -22.74 5.27
CA ASP A 74 -13.29 -22.94 5.54
C ASP A 74 -13.58 -24.34 6.11
N GLN A 75 -13.04 -25.38 5.47
CA GLN A 75 -13.28 -26.75 5.92
C GLN A 75 -12.68 -27.02 7.31
N ILE A 76 -11.55 -26.38 7.62
CA ILE A 76 -10.89 -26.55 8.92
C ILE A 76 -11.62 -25.80 10.02
N ILE A 77 -12.04 -24.55 9.79
CA ILE A 77 -12.70 -23.75 10.83
C ILE A 77 -14.11 -24.26 11.17
N ILE A 78 -14.78 -24.95 10.23
CA ILE A 78 -16.09 -25.57 10.48
C ILE A 78 -15.94 -26.75 11.44
N ASN A 79 -14.90 -27.57 11.26
CA ASN A 79 -14.64 -28.76 12.07
C ASN A 79 -13.17 -28.78 12.54
N PRO A 80 -12.80 -27.92 13.50
CA PRO A 80 -11.42 -27.84 13.97
C PRO A 80 -11.02 -29.13 14.68
N ARG A 81 -9.73 -29.48 14.59
CA ARG A 81 -9.25 -30.70 15.23
C ARG A 81 -9.13 -30.47 16.72
N THR A 82 -9.68 -31.36 17.53
CA THR A 82 -9.58 -31.29 18.98
C THR A 82 -8.68 -32.39 19.53
N PHE A 83 -8.12 -32.14 20.71
CA PHE A 83 -7.32 -33.10 21.48
C PHE A 83 -7.91 -33.21 22.88
N ILE A 84 -7.94 -34.42 23.44
CA ILE A 84 -8.41 -34.62 24.80
C ILE A 84 -7.20 -34.55 25.73
N LYS A 85 -7.16 -33.53 26.57
CA LYS A 85 -6.13 -33.36 27.58
C LYS A 85 -6.61 -34.00 28.88
N GLU A 86 -5.87 -35.01 29.32
CA GLU A 86 -6.12 -35.70 30.59
C GLU A 86 -5.24 -35.08 31.69
N SER A 87 -5.87 -34.51 32.72
CA SER A 87 -5.21 -33.94 33.89
C SER A 87 -5.53 -34.80 35.11
N PRO A 88 -4.56 -35.54 35.66
CA PRO A 88 -4.76 -36.29 36.89
C PRO A 88 -4.76 -35.32 38.08
N GLU A 89 -5.81 -35.39 38.90
CA GLU A 89 -5.99 -34.58 40.10
C GLU A 89 -6.29 -35.47 41.31
N LEU A 90 -5.71 -35.16 42.46
CA LEU A 90 -5.99 -35.87 43.70
C LEU A 90 -7.11 -35.15 44.45
N VAL A 91 -8.26 -35.81 44.58
CA VAL A 91 -9.45 -35.25 45.23
C VAL A 91 -9.89 -36.13 46.39
N GLU A 92 -10.68 -35.58 47.31
CA GLU A 92 -11.38 -36.38 48.34
C GLU A 92 -12.22 -37.46 47.66
N ALA A 93 -12.25 -38.67 48.20
CA ALA A 93 -12.90 -39.82 47.57
C ALA A 93 -14.38 -39.57 47.25
N GLY A 94 -15.09 -38.79 48.08
CA GLY A 94 -16.49 -38.41 47.84
C GLY A 94 -16.71 -37.40 46.71
N LEU A 95 -15.67 -36.69 46.26
CA LEU A 95 -15.74 -35.72 45.16
C LEU A 95 -15.30 -36.30 43.82
N ALA A 96 -14.72 -37.50 43.82
CA ALA A 96 -14.25 -38.15 42.60
C ALA A 96 -15.43 -38.54 41.69
N LYS A 97 -15.46 -37.97 40.47
CA LYS A 97 -16.53 -38.25 39.49
C LYS A 97 -16.35 -39.59 38.79
N LYS A 98 -15.12 -40.04 38.57
CA LYS A 98 -14.81 -41.27 37.83
C LYS A 98 -13.53 -41.91 38.35
N ILE A 99 -13.59 -43.21 38.62
CA ILE A 99 -12.46 -44.03 39.07
C ILE A 99 -12.06 -44.94 37.90
N ASN A 100 -10.78 -44.95 37.56
CA ASN A 100 -10.23 -45.82 36.52
C ASN A 100 -9.10 -46.70 37.07
N ALA A 101 -8.53 -47.57 36.22
CA ALA A 101 -7.46 -48.47 36.63
C ALA A 101 -6.26 -47.71 37.20
N GLN A 102 -5.92 -46.55 36.62
CA GLN A 102 -4.83 -45.69 37.10
C GLN A 102 -5.12 -45.11 38.49
N SER A 103 -6.37 -44.75 38.78
CA SER A 103 -6.81 -44.35 40.13
C SER A 103 -6.52 -45.44 41.16
N ILE A 104 -6.83 -46.68 40.82
CA ILE A 104 -6.65 -47.85 41.70
C ILE A 104 -5.16 -48.14 41.88
N THR A 105 -4.37 -48.15 40.81
CA THR A 105 -2.92 -48.34 40.88
C THR A 105 -2.25 -47.23 41.69
N HIS A 106 -2.67 -45.98 41.53
CA HIS A 106 -2.15 -44.87 42.30
C HIS A 106 -2.45 -45.02 43.79
N LEU A 107 -3.69 -45.38 44.16
CA LEU A 107 -4.08 -45.60 45.56
C LEU A 107 -3.31 -46.78 46.18
N ALA A 108 -3.12 -47.88 45.44
CA ALA A 108 -2.36 -49.03 45.92
C ALA A 108 -0.89 -48.68 46.22
N SER A 109 -0.29 -47.77 45.44
CA SER A 109 1.08 -47.29 45.65
C SER A 109 1.21 -46.21 46.73
N HIS A 110 0.09 -45.58 47.15
CA HIS A 110 0.08 -44.46 48.09
C HIS A 110 -0.89 -44.73 49.25
N THR A 111 -0.48 -45.63 50.14
CA THR A 111 -1.28 -46.07 51.30
C THR A 111 -1.62 -44.93 52.26
N GLN A 112 -0.89 -43.82 52.24
CA GLN A 112 -1.22 -42.61 53.01
C GLN A 112 -2.56 -41.97 52.64
N PHE A 113 -3.13 -42.31 51.48
CA PHE A 113 -4.46 -41.84 51.07
C PHE A 113 -5.57 -42.82 51.41
N VAL A 114 -5.27 -43.90 52.13
CA VAL A 114 -6.24 -44.87 52.64
C VAL A 114 -6.68 -44.44 54.03
N HIS A 115 -7.98 -44.29 54.23
CA HIS A 115 -8.57 -43.95 55.52
C HIS A 115 -8.68 -45.18 56.42
N SER A 116 -9.22 -46.28 55.90
CA SER A 116 -9.42 -47.51 56.66
C SER A 116 -9.44 -48.75 55.76
N VAL A 117 -9.10 -49.89 56.34
CA VAL A 117 -9.26 -51.21 55.73
C VAL A 117 -10.13 -52.05 56.67
N ASP A 118 -11.21 -52.65 56.16
CA ASP A 118 -12.08 -53.50 56.97
C ASP A 118 -11.50 -54.91 57.18
N GLU A 119 -12.09 -55.68 58.11
CA GLU A 119 -11.67 -57.07 58.40
C GLU A 119 -11.84 -58.03 57.21
N LYS A 120 -12.56 -57.60 56.16
CA LYS A 120 -12.76 -58.34 54.90
C LYS A 120 -11.80 -57.92 53.79
N GLY A 121 -10.91 -56.96 54.06
CA GLY A 121 -9.93 -56.44 53.11
C GLY A 121 -10.43 -55.34 52.17
N ASN A 122 -11.61 -54.76 52.39
CA ASN A 122 -12.11 -53.63 51.62
C ASN A 122 -11.41 -52.34 52.07
N VAL A 123 -10.96 -51.55 51.10
CA VAL A 123 -10.19 -50.32 51.31
C VAL A 123 -11.10 -49.11 51.13
N THR A 124 -11.17 -48.24 52.13
CA THR A 124 -11.84 -46.93 52.05
C THR A 124 -10.79 -45.84 51.86
N PRO A 125 -10.69 -45.21 50.68
CA PRO A 125 -9.77 -44.10 50.46
C PRO A 125 -10.28 -42.80 51.12
N GLU A 126 -9.36 -42.00 51.65
CA GLU A 126 -9.58 -40.60 52.00
C GLU A 126 -9.49 -39.75 50.73
N LYS A 127 -8.41 -39.94 49.95
CA LYS A 127 -8.19 -39.27 48.66
C LYS A 127 -7.97 -40.27 47.54
N ILE A 128 -8.43 -39.92 46.34
CA ILE A 128 -8.26 -40.75 45.15
C ILE A 128 -7.89 -39.91 43.94
N LEU A 129 -7.03 -40.47 43.08
CA LEU A 129 -6.64 -39.83 41.83
C LEU A 129 -7.80 -39.92 40.85
N THR A 130 -8.37 -38.80 40.43
CA THR A 130 -9.37 -38.69 39.36
C THR A 130 -8.70 -38.11 38.12
N ILE A 131 -9.17 -38.49 36.93
CA ILE A 131 -8.68 -37.90 35.68
C ILE A 131 -9.73 -36.95 35.13
N HIS A 132 -9.37 -35.67 35.02
CA HIS A 132 -10.15 -34.66 34.34
C HIS A 132 -9.79 -34.67 32.85
N ALA A 133 -10.78 -34.96 32.00
CA ALA A 133 -10.62 -34.88 30.55
C ALA A 133 -11.23 -33.58 30.04
N GLU A 134 -10.38 -32.70 29.51
CA GLU A 134 -10.79 -31.45 28.87
C GLU A 134 -10.54 -31.52 27.37
N VAL A 135 -11.44 -30.93 26.58
CA VAL A 135 -11.26 -30.83 25.14
C VAL A 135 -10.43 -29.59 24.85
N ASP A 136 -9.20 -29.81 24.41
CA ASP A 136 -8.28 -28.76 23.99
C ASP A 136 -8.39 -28.54 22.47
N VAL A 137 -8.76 -27.32 22.09
CA VAL A 137 -8.85 -26.86 20.69
C VAL A 137 -7.55 -26.14 20.30
N GLN A 138 -6.73 -25.68 21.25
CA GLN A 138 -5.55 -24.86 21.01
C GLN A 138 -4.29 -25.67 20.65
N ILE A 139 -4.48 -26.78 19.94
CA ILE A 139 -3.39 -27.59 19.42
C ILE A 139 -2.55 -26.84 18.38
N TYR A 140 -1.34 -27.34 18.12
CA TYR A 140 -0.39 -26.72 17.20
C TYR A 140 -0.99 -26.41 15.83
N GLU A 141 -1.73 -27.35 15.23
CA GLU A 141 -2.28 -27.21 13.89
C GLU A 141 -3.39 -26.16 13.81
N ASN A 142 -4.24 -26.07 14.83
CA ASN A 142 -5.25 -25.00 14.91
C ASN A 142 -4.58 -23.64 15.18
N ARG A 143 -3.53 -23.59 16.00
CA ARG A 143 -2.72 -22.38 16.19
C ARG A 143 -2.08 -21.93 14.89
N PHE A 144 -1.61 -22.88 14.08
CA PHE A 144 -1.10 -22.61 12.73
C PHE A 144 -2.16 -21.97 11.83
N ILE A 145 -3.37 -22.54 11.77
CA ILE A 145 -4.48 -21.97 10.96
C ILE A 145 -4.92 -20.60 11.47
N MET A 146 -5.02 -20.41 12.79
CA MET A 146 -5.32 -19.12 13.38
C MET A 146 -4.25 -18.06 13.02
N THR A 147 -2.97 -18.44 13.06
CA THR A 147 -1.88 -17.55 12.65
C THR A 147 -1.92 -17.27 11.15
N LEU A 148 -2.27 -18.26 10.33
CA LEU A 148 -2.44 -18.10 8.88
C LEU A 148 -3.55 -17.11 8.56
N ILE A 149 -4.71 -17.21 9.21
CA ILE A 149 -5.85 -16.28 9.04
C ILE A 149 -5.40 -14.84 9.33
N LYS A 150 -4.66 -14.62 10.44
CA LYS A 150 -4.10 -13.30 10.78
C LYS A 150 -3.15 -12.79 9.70
N LYS A 151 -2.24 -13.64 9.21
CA LYS A 151 -1.32 -13.30 8.10
C LYS A 151 -2.06 -12.96 6.82
N CYS A 152 -3.04 -13.76 6.41
CA CYS A 152 -3.89 -13.51 5.24
C CYS A 152 -4.61 -12.17 5.36
N SER A 153 -5.21 -11.88 6.52
CA SER A 153 -5.92 -10.63 6.76
C SER A 153 -5.00 -9.41 6.58
N LEU A 154 -3.80 -9.44 7.16
CA LEU A 154 -2.82 -8.36 6.99
C LEU A 154 -2.33 -8.23 5.54
N PHE A 155 -2.08 -9.37 4.88
CA PHE A 155 -1.60 -9.41 3.50
C PHE A 155 -2.63 -8.83 2.52
N ILE A 156 -3.90 -9.20 2.68
CA ILE A 156 -5.02 -8.71 1.88
C ILE A 156 -5.28 -7.23 2.15
N GLU A 157 -5.34 -6.81 3.41
CA GLU A 157 -5.63 -5.41 3.76
C GLU A 157 -4.64 -4.45 3.11
N LYS A 158 -3.34 -4.74 3.24
CA LYS A 158 -2.28 -3.92 2.66
C LYS A 158 -2.42 -3.78 1.15
N ARG A 159 -2.71 -4.88 0.45
CA ARG A 159 -2.85 -4.88 -1.02
C ARG A 159 -4.14 -4.23 -1.46
N PHE A 160 -5.24 -4.46 -0.75
CA PHE A 160 -6.51 -3.83 -1.05
C PHE A 160 -6.42 -2.32 -0.97
N LEU A 161 -5.83 -1.78 0.12
CA LEU A 161 -5.61 -0.34 0.26
C LEU A 161 -4.69 0.19 -0.84
N TYR A 162 -3.59 -0.50 -1.13
CA TYR A 162 -2.67 -0.08 -2.19
C TYR A 162 -3.35 -0.01 -3.57
N ILE A 163 -4.06 -1.07 -3.96
CA ILE A 163 -4.75 -1.15 -5.26
C ILE A 163 -5.88 -0.11 -5.32
N LYS A 164 -6.61 0.10 -4.22
CA LYS A 164 -7.66 1.11 -4.15
C LYS A 164 -7.10 2.53 -4.32
N ASP A 165 -6.00 2.85 -3.66
CA ASP A 165 -5.43 4.20 -3.64
C ASP A 165 -4.57 4.49 -4.89
N HIS A 166 -3.96 3.48 -5.51
CA HIS A 166 -3.03 3.61 -6.64
C HIS A 166 -3.51 2.92 -7.92
N GLY A 167 -4.75 2.41 -7.93
CA GLY A 167 -5.33 1.67 -9.05
C GLY A 167 -5.68 2.54 -10.25
N GLU A 168 -5.83 3.85 -10.06
CA GLU A 168 -6.02 4.76 -11.18
C GLU A 168 -4.72 4.87 -11.99
N THR A 169 -4.79 4.50 -13.26
CA THR A 169 -3.72 4.68 -14.23
C THR A 169 -3.94 6.00 -14.96
N LEU A 170 -2.94 6.88 -14.94
CA LEU A 170 -3.02 8.21 -15.53
C LEU A 170 -1.94 8.37 -16.60
N ASP A 171 -2.35 8.79 -17.79
CA ASP A 171 -1.43 9.34 -18.78
C ASP A 171 -1.13 10.79 -18.39
N SER A 172 0.05 11.28 -18.72
CA SER A 172 0.42 12.67 -18.42
C SER A 172 1.22 13.35 -19.52
N ASP A 173 0.91 14.62 -19.74
CA ASP A 173 1.68 15.53 -20.58
C ASP A 173 2.37 16.55 -19.69
N LEU A 174 3.69 16.68 -19.82
CA LEU A 174 4.51 17.60 -19.05
C LEU A 174 5.19 18.59 -19.97
N LEU A 175 4.94 19.89 -19.76
CA LEU A 175 5.68 20.99 -20.39
C LEU A 175 6.57 21.66 -19.34
N LEU A 176 7.88 21.64 -19.60
CA LEU A 176 8.91 22.32 -18.83
C LEU A 176 9.44 23.50 -19.64
N ILE A 177 9.45 24.68 -19.04
CA ILE A 177 9.99 25.90 -19.64
C ILE A 177 11.00 26.49 -18.66
N LYS A 178 12.25 26.60 -19.08
CA LYS A 178 13.29 27.35 -18.39
C LYS A 178 13.81 28.43 -19.32
N SER A 179 13.75 29.69 -18.90
CA SER A 179 14.28 30.79 -19.68
C SER A 179 15.09 31.72 -18.79
N ILE A 180 16.30 32.04 -19.24
CA ILE A 180 17.14 33.07 -18.64
C ILE A 180 17.42 34.12 -19.70
N SER A 181 17.01 35.35 -19.45
CA SER A 181 17.17 36.46 -20.38
C SER A 181 17.70 37.70 -19.66
N ASP A 182 18.60 38.45 -20.31
CA ASP A 182 19.06 39.74 -19.83
C ASP A 182 18.42 40.83 -20.69
N ILE A 183 17.62 41.69 -20.06
CA ILE A 183 16.93 42.80 -20.72
C ILE A 183 17.22 44.05 -19.92
N ASP A 184 17.91 45.00 -20.55
CA ASP A 184 18.28 46.30 -19.95
C ASP A 184 19.09 46.16 -18.65
N GLY A 185 20.03 45.22 -18.62
CA GLY A 185 20.89 44.95 -17.44
C GLY A 185 20.16 44.26 -16.28
N ALA A 186 18.88 43.90 -16.47
CA ALA A 186 18.14 43.09 -15.53
C ALA A 186 18.06 41.65 -16.04
N LYS A 187 18.60 40.73 -15.23
CA LYS A 187 18.43 39.29 -15.44
C LYS A 187 17.02 38.86 -15.02
N TYR A 188 16.31 38.21 -15.94
CA TYR A 188 15.05 37.53 -15.73
C TYR A 188 15.28 36.02 -15.80
N GLU A 189 14.68 35.31 -14.86
CA GLU A 189 14.74 33.85 -14.77
C GLU A 189 13.33 33.31 -14.56
N ILE A 190 12.92 32.38 -15.41
CA ILE A 190 11.62 31.73 -15.40
C ILE A 190 11.84 30.23 -15.35
N ASP A 191 11.19 29.56 -14.39
CA ASP A 191 11.08 28.11 -14.30
C ASP A 191 9.60 27.76 -14.16
N SER A 192 9.03 27.10 -15.17
CA SER A 192 7.62 26.76 -15.23
C SER A 192 7.43 25.27 -15.54
N ARG A 193 6.56 24.63 -14.74
CA ARG A 193 6.19 23.22 -14.85
C ARG A 193 4.68 23.12 -14.99
N ILE A 194 4.21 22.73 -16.17
CA ILE A 194 2.80 22.54 -16.46
C ILE A 194 2.57 21.04 -16.70
N LYS A 195 1.76 20.39 -15.86
CA LYS A 195 1.42 18.97 -15.98
C LYS A 195 -0.09 18.82 -16.21
N VAL A 196 -0.45 18.08 -17.24
CA VAL A 196 -1.82 17.59 -17.46
C VAL A 196 -1.83 16.10 -17.12
N SER A 197 -2.89 15.62 -16.49
CA SER A 197 -3.08 14.19 -16.21
C SER A 197 -4.48 13.78 -16.64
N THR A 198 -4.57 12.68 -17.38
CA THR A 198 -5.82 12.17 -17.93
C THR A 198 -5.94 10.68 -17.65
N PRO A 199 -7.16 10.14 -17.43
CA PRO A 199 -7.35 8.71 -17.28
C PRO A 199 -6.77 7.94 -18.47
N SER A 200 -5.87 7.01 -18.18
CA SER A 200 -5.27 6.17 -19.21
C SER A 200 -6.29 5.21 -19.82
N LYS A 201 -6.07 4.84 -21.08
CA LYS A 201 -6.77 3.70 -21.70
C LYS A 201 -6.28 2.35 -21.17
N ASP A 202 -5.15 2.35 -20.46
CA ASP A 202 -4.58 1.22 -19.70
C ASP A 202 -4.38 -0.06 -20.52
N GLY A 203 -4.26 0.05 -21.85
CA GLY A 203 -4.08 -1.09 -22.76
C GLY A 203 -5.14 -2.20 -22.66
N GLY A 204 -6.32 -1.93 -22.10
CA GLY A 204 -7.34 -2.94 -21.82
C GLY A 204 -7.17 -3.71 -20.50
N ASN A 205 -6.23 -3.31 -19.63
CA ASN A 205 -6.04 -3.92 -18.31
C ASN A 205 -7.03 -3.42 -17.25
N LYS A 206 -7.77 -2.33 -17.52
CA LYS A 206 -8.70 -1.72 -16.56
C LYS A 206 -9.74 -2.72 -16.02
N GLU A 207 -10.37 -3.50 -16.91
CA GLU A 207 -11.38 -4.50 -16.50
C GLU A 207 -10.77 -5.62 -15.66
N LYS A 208 -9.55 -6.06 -16.00
CA LYS A 208 -8.83 -7.09 -15.24
C LYS A 208 -8.40 -6.58 -13.87
N ASN A 209 -7.95 -5.33 -13.79
CA ASN A 209 -7.58 -4.68 -12.54
C ASN A 209 -8.80 -4.51 -11.62
N GLU A 210 -9.96 -4.16 -12.21
CA GLU A 210 -11.23 -4.08 -11.50
C GLU A 210 -11.69 -5.46 -10.98
N ASP A 211 -11.58 -6.52 -11.78
CA ASP A 211 -11.85 -7.90 -11.36
C ASP A 211 -10.98 -8.31 -10.15
N VAL A 212 -9.67 -8.04 -10.22
CA VAL A 212 -8.74 -8.29 -9.11
C VAL A 212 -9.17 -7.53 -7.85
N LEU A 213 -9.57 -6.27 -7.96
CA LEU A 213 -10.01 -5.45 -6.83
C LEU A 213 -11.31 -6.00 -6.21
N GLN A 214 -12.27 -6.43 -7.03
CA GLN A 214 -13.54 -7.00 -6.57
C GLN A 214 -13.35 -8.35 -5.86
N ARG A 215 -12.53 -9.23 -6.45
CA ARG A 215 -12.16 -10.51 -5.82
C ARG A 215 -11.43 -10.29 -4.50
N LEU A 216 -10.52 -9.32 -4.45
CA LEU A 216 -9.81 -8.96 -3.22
C LEU A 216 -10.74 -8.37 -2.15
N ALA A 217 -11.74 -7.57 -2.53
CA ALA A 217 -12.77 -7.09 -1.61
C ALA A 217 -13.56 -8.26 -0.99
N SER A 218 -13.91 -9.25 -1.81
CA SER A 218 -14.62 -10.45 -1.36
C SER A 218 -13.77 -11.30 -0.40
N LEU A 219 -12.49 -11.48 -0.71
CA LEU A 219 -11.52 -12.15 0.19
C LEU A 219 -11.33 -11.39 1.50
N ARG A 220 -11.32 -10.05 1.46
CA ARG A 220 -11.23 -9.20 2.64
C ARG A 220 -12.42 -9.40 3.57
N GLU A 221 -13.64 -9.45 3.02
CA GLU A 221 -14.85 -9.75 3.80
C GLU A 221 -14.80 -11.16 4.41
N ARG A 222 -14.34 -12.15 3.65
CA ARG A 222 -14.16 -13.53 4.13
C ARG A 222 -13.13 -13.62 5.26
N CYS A 223 -12.02 -12.89 5.18
CA CYS A 223 -11.07 -12.74 6.29
C CYS A 223 -11.72 -12.11 7.53
N ALA A 224 -12.51 -11.05 7.35
CA ALA A 224 -13.21 -10.41 8.45
C ALA A 224 -14.26 -11.34 9.09
N TYR A 225 -14.85 -12.25 8.33
CA TYR A 225 -15.68 -13.33 8.85
C TYR A 225 -14.85 -14.33 9.67
N TYR A 226 -13.71 -14.81 9.14
CA TYR A 226 -12.83 -15.73 9.88
C TYR A 226 -12.40 -15.15 11.23
N MET A 227 -11.97 -13.89 11.26
CA MET A 227 -11.55 -13.21 12.49
C MET A 227 -12.65 -13.14 13.57
N ARG A 228 -13.93 -13.23 13.17
CA ARG A 228 -15.10 -13.22 14.07
C ARG A 228 -15.73 -14.61 14.27
N SER A 229 -15.15 -15.65 13.68
CA SER A 229 -15.68 -17.02 13.75
C SER A 229 -15.53 -17.62 15.16
N PRO A 230 -16.38 -18.60 15.53
CA PRO A 230 -16.23 -19.35 16.79
C PRO A 230 -14.84 -19.97 16.95
N PHE A 231 -14.26 -20.48 15.87
CA PHE A 231 -12.89 -20.99 15.85
C PHE A 231 -11.89 -19.96 16.37
N MET A 232 -11.95 -18.71 15.91
CA MET A 232 -11.04 -17.66 16.39
C MET A 232 -11.30 -17.27 17.85
N ALA A 233 -12.54 -17.39 18.32
CA ALA A 233 -12.87 -17.19 19.73
C ALA A 233 -12.28 -18.30 20.62
N ASP A 234 -12.39 -19.57 20.22
CA ASP A 234 -11.80 -20.72 20.93
C ASP A 234 -10.26 -20.64 21.00
N MET A 235 -9.67 -19.98 20.00
CA MET A 235 -8.23 -19.77 19.90
C MET A 235 -7.74 -18.52 20.66
N GLN A 236 -8.62 -17.80 21.37
CA GLN A 236 -8.25 -16.63 22.15
C GLN A 236 -7.19 -16.97 23.21
N GLY A 237 -6.13 -16.16 23.29
CA GLY A 237 -5.01 -16.38 24.22
C GLY A 237 -3.97 -17.41 23.76
N ALA A 238 -4.24 -18.17 22.69
CA ALA A 238 -3.26 -19.08 22.15
C ALA A 238 -2.10 -18.32 21.50
N LYS A 239 -0.86 -18.82 21.67
CA LYS A 239 0.34 -18.21 21.09
C LYS A 239 0.34 -18.35 19.57
N ASP A 240 0.88 -17.38 18.85
CA ASP A 240 1.08 -17.51 17.39
C ASP A 240 2.14 -18.57 17.05
N VAL A 241 2.09 -19.11 15.85
CA VAL A 241 3.09 -20.06 15.32
C VAL A 241 4.14 -19.30 14.51
N ALA A 242 5.41 -19.53 14.82
CA ALA A 242 6.54 -18.92 14.12
C ALA A 242 7.06 -19.81 12.97
N ASN A 243 7.78 -19.19 12.05
CA ASN A 243 8.52 -19.92 11.01
C ASN A 243 9.78 -20.59 11.58
N PRO A 244 10.20 -21.75 11.02
CA PRO A 244 9.50 -22.54 10.01
C PRO A 244 8.33 -23.36 10.60
N ILE A 245 7.27 -23.58 9.81
CA ILE A 245 6.15 -24.43 10.24
C ILE A 245 6.61 -25.89 10.35
N HIS A 246 6.32 -26.52 11.48
CA HIS A 246 6.59 -27.93 11.71
C HIS A 246 5.59 -28.80 10.96
N MET A 247 6.08 -29.63 10.05
CA MET A 247 5.25 -30.54 9.24
C MET A 247 4.79 -31.74 10.06
N THR A 248 3.69 -31.59 10.79
CA THR A 248 3.08 -32.70 11.54
C THR A 248 2.38 -33.67 10.60
N ASN A 249 2.09 -34.88 11.07
CA ASN A 249 1.33 -35.88 10.29
C ASN A 249 -0.03 -35.35 9.82
N LEU A 250 -0.67 -34.47 10.59
CA LEU A 250 -1.94 -33.87 10.21
C LEU A 250 -1.75 -32.90 9.02
N ILE A 251 -0.73 -32.05 9.08
CA ILE A 251 -0.40 -31.12 7.98
C ILE A 251 0.01 -31.85 6.70
N VAL A 252 0.75 -32.97 6.83
CA VAL A 252 1.21 -33.75 5.67
C VAL A 252 0.06 -34.55 5.04
N LYS A 253 -0.78 -35.21 5.85
CA LYS A 253 -1.75 -36.19 5.34
C LYS A 253 -3.13 -35.60 5.06
N ASN A 254 -3.54 -34.55 5.76
CA ASN A 254 -4.85 -33.94 5.53
C ASN A 254 -4.77 -32.92 4.38
N PRO A 255 -5.54 -33.09 3.29
CA PRO A 255 -5.48 -32.20 2.12
C PRO A 255 -5.73 -30.72 2.46
N HIS A 256 -6.62 -30.44 3.41
CA HIS A 256 -6.95 -29.07 3.79
C HIS A 256 -5.81 -28.40 4.56
N TYR A 257 -5.21 -29.11 5.53
CA TYR A 257 -4.06 -28.56 6.26
C TYR A 257 -2.83 -28.43 5.35
N HIS A 258 -2.65 -29.35 4.40
CA HIS A 258 -1.59 -29.25 3.41
C HIS A 258 -1.79 -28.04 2.49
N ALA A 259 -2.99 -27.81 1.98
CA ALA A 259 -3.30 -26.62 1.16
C ALA A 259 -3.13 -25.31 1.93
N ALA A 260 -3.49 -25.28 3.22
CA ALA A 260 -3.23 -24.14 4.10
C ALA A 260 -1.72 -23.90 4.29
N TYR A 261 -0.91 -24.96 4.38
CA TYR A 261 0.54 -24.87 4.43
C TYR A 261 1.14 -24.33 3.12
N GLU A 262 0.64 -24.77 1.96
CA GLU A 262 1.07 -24.21 0.67
C GLU A 262 0.71 -22.73 0.54
N LEU A 263 -0.47 -22.31 1.01
CA LEU A 263 -0.82 -20.89 1.09
C LEU A 263 0.14 -20.14 2.02
N TRP A 264 0.49 -20.69 3.18
CA TRP A 264 1.47 -20.07 4.08
C TRP A 264 2.81 -19.85 3.38
N ARG A 265 3.32 -20.87 2.68
CA ARG A 265 4.58 -20.78 1.93
C ARG A 265 4.50 -19.73 0.83
N PHE A 266 3.38 -19.69 0.11
CA PHE A 266 3.15 -18.67 -0.90
C PHE A 266 3.24 -17.27 -0.29
N LEU A 267 2.54 -17.01 0.82
CA LEU A 267 2.56 -15.70 1.48
C LEU A 267 3.95 -15.28 1.97
N ASP A 268 4.76 -16.23 2.44
CA ASP A 268 6.14 -15.95 2.87
C ASP A 268 7.10 -15.72 1.69
N ALA A 269 6.90 -16.42 0.58
CA ALA A 269 7.70 -16.25 -0.63
C ALA A 269 7.32 -14.98 -1.41
N TYR A 270 6.07 -14.52 -1.28
CA TYR A 270 5.52 -13.41 -2.05
C TYR A 270 5.96 -12.05 -1.49
N THR A 271 7.18 -11.66 -1.85
CA THR A 271 7.81 -10.37 -1.47
C THR A 271 7.44 -9.22 -2.40
N GLU A 272 6.95 -9.52 -3.60
CA GLU A 272 6.61 -8.51 -4.60
C GLU A 272 5.25 -7.85 -4.33
N LEU A 273 5.10 -6.62 -4.81
CA LEU A 273 3.81 -5.92 -4.73
C LEU A 273 2.77 -6.55 -5.66
N GLY A 274 3.21 -7.24 -6.72
CA GLY A 274 2.35 -7.82 -7.74
C GLY A 274 1.80 -6.78 -8.72
N VAL A 275 2.59 -5.75 -9.05
CA VAL A 275 2.19 -4.69 -9.99
C VAL A 275 3.22 -4.56 -11.08
N THR A 276 2.79 -4.71 -12.34
CA THR A 276 3.62 -4.43 -13.50
C THR A 276 3.24 -3.06 -14.06
N TYR A 277 4.24 -2.18 -14.15
CA TYR A 277 4.10 -0.87 -14.80
C TYR A 277 4.72 -0.94 -16.18
N ASN A 278 3.96 -0.55 -17.20
CA ASN A 278 4.50 -0.28 -18.52
C ASN A 278 4.40 1.23 -18.75
N VAL A 279 5.54 1.87 -18.93
CA VAL A 279 5.62 3.32 -19.12
C VAL A 279 6.25 3.56 -20.49
N GLN A 280 5.53 4.29 -21.33
CA GLN A 280 6.04 4.78 -22.59
C GLN A 280 6.18 6.30 -22.51
N GLU A 281 7.41 6.78 -22.58
CA GLU A 281 7.70 8.22 -22.63
C GLU A 281 8.11 8.61 -24.06
N ARG A 282 7.53 9.70 -24.55
CA ARG A 282 7.87 10.30 -25.85
C ARG A 282 8.13 11.78 -25.67
N GLU A 283 9.25 12.25 -26.20
CA GLU A 283 9.48 13.68 -26.33
C GLU A 283 8.73 14.20 -27.54
N GLN A 284 8.02 15.31 -27.35
CA GLN A 284 7.26 15.95 -28.42
C GLN A 284 8.16 16.94 -29.15
N ASP A 285 8.25 16.80 -30.47
CA ASP A 285 8.92 17.79 -31.32
C ASP A 285 8.14 19.11 -31.35
N PHE A 286 8.88 20.22 -31.26
CA PHE A 286 8.32 21.56 -31.32
C PHE A 286 8.32 22.09 -32.74
N SER A 287 7.13 22.43 -33.26
CA SER A 287 7.04 23.23 -34.48
C SER A 287 7.45 24.67 -34.20
N GLN A 288 7.98 25.36 -35.21
CA GLN A 288 8.39 26.76 -35.10
C GLN A 288 7.29 27.68 -34.55
N PRO A 289 6.02 27.60 -35.01
CA PRO A 289 4.93 28.40 -34.44
C PRO A 289 4.65 28.09 -32.97
N TYR A 290 4.71 26.80 -32.59
CA TYR A 290 4.43 26.40 -31.21
C TYR A 290 5.51 26.89 -30.24
N PHE A 291 6.79 26.84 -30.65
CA PHE A 291 7.87 27.40 -29.85
C PHE A 291 7.73 28.92 -29.67
N GLU A 292 7.32 29.64 -30.71
CA GLU A 292 7.05 31.09 -30.61
C GLU A 292 5.89 31.42 -29.67
N GLU A 293 4.85 30.59 -29.62
CA GLU A 293 3.76 30.72 -28.64
C GLU A 293 4.27 30.56 -27.20
N ILE A 294 5.19 29.63 -26.96
CA ILE A 294 5.83 29.43 -25.64
C ILE A 294 6.70 30.63 -25.26
N LEU A 295 7.50 31.16 -26.19
CA LEU A 295 8.29 32.36 -25.94
C LEU A 295 7.42 33.59 -25.71
N ALA A 296 6.27 33.70 -26.38
CA ALA A 296 5.30 34.76 -26.11
C ALA A 296 4.72 34.67 -24.69
N LEU A 297 4.55 33.47 -24.14
CA LEU A 297 4.16 33.27 -22.73
C LEU A 297 5.29 33.73 -21.78
N VAL A 298 6.53 33.32 -22.03
CA VAL A 298 7.71 33.78 -21.27
C VAL A 298 7.79 35.31 -21.27
N MET A 299 7.60 35.92 -22.44
CA MET A 299 7.55 37.38 -22.59
C MET A 299 6.43 38.03 -21.78
N ALA A 300 5.24 37.44 -21.79
CA ALA A 300 4.11 37.94 -21.00
C ALA A 300 4.42 37.91 -19.49
N ASP A 301 5.08 36.85 -19.00
CA ASP A 301 5.50 36.75 -17.61
C ASP A 301 6.55 37.81 -17.24
N ILE A 302 7.55 38.02 -18.09
CA ILE A 302 8.57 39.06 -17.92
C ILE A 302 7.92 40.45 -17.83
N LEU A 303 7.02 40.78 -18.76
CA LEU A 303 6.35 42.09 -18.80
C LEU A 303 5.42 42.29 -17.61
N THR A 304 4.74 41.23 -17.17
CA THR A 304 3.87 41.27 -15.98
C THR A 304 4.70 41.52 -14.72
N LEU A 305 5.85 40.87 -14.58
CA LEU A 305 6.76 41.15 -13.47
C LEU A 305 7.34 42.56 -13.57
N HIS A 306 7.80 42.97 -14.75
CA HIS A 306 8.40 44.29 -14.97
C HIS A 306 7.43 45.44 -14.62
N SER A 307 6.16 45.34 -15.03
CA SER A 307 5.14 46.36 -14.73
C SER A 307 4.83 46.48 -13.24
N ASN A 308 4.96 45.38 -12.49
CA ASN A 308 4.65 45.31 -11.05
C ASN A 308 5.90 45.30 -10.14
N ARG A 309 7.09 45.55 -10.69
CA ARG A 309 8.32 45.66 -9.90
C ARG A 309 8.26 46.88 -8.99
N VAL A 310 8.61 46.69 -7.72
CA VAL A 310 8.76 47.78 -6.74
C VAL A 310 10.00 48.61 -7.12
N LYS A 311 9.78 49.82 -7.66
CA LYS A 311 10.83 50.68 -8.23
C LYS A 311 11.73 51.38 -7.18
N ASN A 312 11.29 51.45 -5.92
CA ASN A 312 12.01 52.11 -4.83
C ASN A 312 12.36 51.12 -3.74
N LYS A 313 13.58 50.57 -3.76
CA LYS A 313 14.12 49.75 -2.67
C LYS A 313 15.39 50.40 -2.12
N THR A 314 15.24 51.22 -1.11
CA THR A 314 16.34 51.50 -0.17
C THR A 314 16.28 50.45 0.94
N ILE A 315 17.41 49.77 1.18
CA ILE A 315 17.53 48.87 2.32
C ILE A 315 17.49 49.74 3.55
N ASN A 316 16.44 49.62 4.37
CA ASN A 316 16.39 50.29 5.66
C ASN A 316 17.10 49.41 6.70
N PRO A 317 18.31 49.78 7.16
CA PRO A 317 19.13 48.94 8.03
C PRO A 317 18.42 48.61 9.35
N LYS A 318 17.49 49.46 9.80
CA LYS A 318 16.70 49.22 11.02
C LYS A 318 15.64 48.12 10.91
N LYS A 319 15.28 47.72 9.69
CA LYS A 319 14.25 46.69 9.41
C LYS A 319 14.80 45.46 8.68
N SER A 320 16.06 45.49 8.23
CA SER A 320 16.72 44.35 7.62
C SER A 320 17.19 43.36 8.68
N LYS A 321 16.86 42.08 8.51
CA LYS A 321 17.43 40.99 9.31
C LYS A 321 18.70 40.51 8.65
N GLU A 322 19.82 40.60 9.37
CA GLU A 322 21.07 40.00 8.93
C GLU A 322 20.94 38.47 9.04
N ARG A 323 21.21 37.76 7.95
CA ARG A 323 21.22 36.28 7.93
C ARG A 323 22.66 35.83 7.74
N VAL A 324 23.27 35.35 8.82
CA VAL A 324 24.53 34.62 8.74
C VAL A 324 24.19 33.21 8.26
N ILE A 325 24.51 32.92 7.00
CA ILE A 325 24.40 31.57 6.45
C ILE A 325 25.68 30.85 6.88
N ASN A 326 25.58 30.04 7.93
CA ASN A 326 26.68 29.14 8.27
C ASN A 326 26.81 28.11 7.12
N PRO A 327 28.00 27.96 6.52
CA PRO A 327 28.20 26.90 5.55
C PRO A 327 27.95 25.57 6.26
N LYS A 328 26.97 24.81 5.78
CA LYS A 328 26.79 23.43 6.24
C LYS A 328 27.98 22.64 5.69
N VAL A 329 28.79 22.08 6.58
CA VAL A 329 29.78 21.08 6.19
C VAL A 329 28.98 19.83 5.81
N LEU A 330 28.91 19.54 4.50
CA LEU A 330 28.36 18.29 4.00
C LEU A 330 29.39 17.20 4.31
N PHE A 331 29.07 16.32 5.26
CA PHE A 331 29.97 15.23 5.67
C PHE A 331 29.92 14.01 4.75
N THR A 332 29.11 14.03 3.69
CA THR A 332 28.94 12.91 2.76
C THR A 332 28.61 13.42 1.36
N LEU A 333 29.29 12.86 0.36
CA LEU A 333 29.02 13.07 -1.09
C LEU A 333 27.61 12.62 -1.52
N GLU A 334 26.84 12.00 -0.62
CA GLU A 334 25.56 11.35 -0.91
C GLU A 334 24.35 12.30 -0.76
N ASP A 335 24.49 13.43 -0.06
CA ASP A 335 23.35 14.32 0.25
C ASP A 335 22.94 15.27 -0.90
N GLU A 336 23.69 15.33 -2.01
CA GLU A 336 23.30 16.13 -3.19
C GLU A 336 22.60 15.33 -4.30
N THR A 337 22.58 13.99 -4.24
CA THR A 337 21.87 13.20 -5.28
C THR A 337 20.40 12.92 -4.94
N TYR A 338 19.96 13.16 -3.70
CA TYR A 338 18.61 12.76 -3.24
C TYR A 338 17.54 13.87 -3.25
N TYR A 339 17.86 15.07 -3.76
CA TYR A 339 16.93 16.21 -3.85
C TYR A 339 16.79 16.81 -5.26
N ASP A 340 17.00 16.03 -6.33
CA ASP A 340 16.39 16.40 -7.62
C ASP A 340 14.93 15.92 -7.56
N GLY A 341 14.00 16.86 -7.35
CA GLY A 341 12.54 16.65 -7.30
C GLY A 341 11.92 16.22 -8.64
N LYS A 342 12.56 15.25 -9.30
CA LYS A 342 12.08 14.52 -10.46
C LYS A 342 11.53 13.16 -10.04
N PHE A 343 10.49 13.18 -9.23
CA PHE A 343 9.43 12.17 -9.27
C PHE A 343 8.09 12.89 -9.17
#